data_AF-A0A1V5J8P7-F1
#
_entry.id   AF-A0A1V5J8P7-F1
#
_cell.length_a   1.000
_cell.length_b   1.000
_cell.length_c   1.000
_cell.angle_alpha   90.00
_cell.angle_beta   90.00
_cell.angle_gamma   90.00
#
_symmetry.space_group_name_H-M   'P 1'
#
loop_
_entity.id
_entity.type
_entity.pdbx_description
1 polymer ?
#
loop_
_entity_poly.entity_id
_entity_poly.type
_entity_poly.pdbx_seq_one_letter_code
_entity_poly.pdbx_strand_id
1 'polypeptide(L)'
;MNVCTPHTHIVIGDVLITEHCTSSSSEFYYDDAWVTAELVVYADSIIHHIVNGDTVMTYSKPQVGGDLPEGFTLPRGTPLKEGYIALQSESHPVEFRKVEILKLRQ
;
A
#
# COMPACT_ATOMS: atom_id res chain seq x y z
N MET A 1 7.60 5.10 -3.79
CA MET A 1 6.25 4.49 -3.91
C MET A 1 5.45 4.90 -2.69
N ASN A 2 4.53 5.86 -2.85
CA ASN A 2 3.73 6.39 -1.75
C ASN A 2 2.58 5.43 -1.39
N VAL A 3 2.03 5.57 -0.19
CA VAL A 3 0.84 4.83 0.22
C VAL A 3 -0.36 5.78 0.22
N CYS A 4 -1.43 5.39 -0.46
CA CYS A 4 -2.71 6.08 -0.40
C CYS A 4 -3.80 5.11 0.08
N THR A 5 -4.56 5.52 1.07
CA THR A 5 -5.50 4.70 1.84
C THR A 5 -6.90 5.31 1.78
N PRO A 6 -7.57 5.32 0.62
CA PRO A 6 -8.98 5.71 0.58
C PRO A 6 -9.77 4.77 1.48
N HIS A 7 -10.68 5.33 2.28
CA HIS A 7 -11.61 4.59 3.13
C HIS A 7 -10.93 3.63 4.14
N THR A 8 -9.64 3.83 4.39
CA THR A 8 -8.81 2.99 5.26
C THR A 8 -7.80 3.85 6.00
N HIS A 9 -7.40 3.41 7.19
CA HIS A 9 -6.31 4.01 7.95
C HIS A 9 -5.22 2.96 8.17
N ILE A 10 -3.99 3.43 8.38
CA ILE A 10 -2.81 2.59 8.64
C ILE A 10 -2.04 3.15 9.85
N VAL A 11 -1.16 2.34 10.42
CA VAL A 11 -0.27 2.76 11.50
C VAL A 11 1.17 2.81 11.00
N ILE A 12 1.82 3.97 11.14
CA ILE A 12 3.25 4.17 10.86
C ILE A 12 3.95 4.42 12.20
N GLY A 13 4.87 3.53 12.57
CA GLY A 13 5.41 3.49 13.93
C GLY A 13 4.30 3.23 14.93
N ASP A 14 4.04 4.20 15.82
CA ASP A 14 2.98 4.13 16.83
C ASP A 14 1.80 5.07 16.53
N VAL A 15 1.78 5.71 15.36
CA VAL A 15 0.80 6.74 15.00
C VAL A 15 -0.20 6.20 13.99
N LEU A 16 -1.49 6.35 14.30
CA LEU A 16 -2.58 6.10 13.35
C LEU A 16 -2.63 7.26 12.34
N ILE A 17 -2.39 6.94 11.08
CA ILE A 17 -2.43 7.87 9.96
C ILE A 17 -3.85 7.85 9.38
N THR A 18 -4.46 9.03 9.29
CA THR A 18 -5.83 9.20 8.80
C THR A 18 -5.89 9.96 7.48
N GLU A 19 -4.76 10.53 7.08
CA GLU A 19 -4.53 11.20 5.82
C GLU A 19 -4.66 10.23 4.66
N HIS A 20 -5.22 10.71 3.55
CA HIS A 20 -5.44 9.87 2.38
C HIS A 20 -4.13 9.39 1.74
N CYS A 21 -3.09 10.22 1.69
CA CYS A 21 -1.81 9.85 1.09
C CYS A 21 -0.64 10.22 2.00
N THR A 22 0.30 9.29 2.17
CA THR A 22 1.55 9.50 2.90
C THR A 22 2.73 9.28 1.99
N SER A 23 3.64 10.26 1.98
CA SER A 23 4.84 10.21 1.16
C SER A 23 5.84 9.19 1.71
N SER A 24 6.44 8.42 0.81
CA SER A 24 7.57 7.52 1.09
C SER A 24 8.89 8.27 1.04
N SER A 25 9.96 7.64 1.53
CA SER A 25 11.33 8.15 1.38
C SER A 25 11.94 7.82 0.02
N SER A 26 11.13 7.39 -0.95
CA SER A 26 11.57 7.02 -2.29
C SER A 26 12.01 8.24 -3.08
N GLU A 27 13.08 8.09 -3.85
CA GLU A 27 13.45 9.03 -4.91
C GLU A 27 12.36 9.14 -5.98
N PHE A 28 12.41 10.24 -6.74
CA PHE A 28 11.62 10.44 -7.94
C PHE A 28 12.31 9.77 -9.13
N TYR A 29 11.55 8.99 -9.87
CA TYR A 29 12.01 8.35 -11.11
C TYR A 29 11.28 9.02 -12.27
N TYR A 30 12.05 9.49 -13.25
CA TYR A 30 11.56 10.15 -14.46
C TYR A 30 11.82 9.25 -15.68
N ASP A 31 11.29 9.65 -16.83
CA ASP A 31 11.00 8.78 -17.98
C ASP A 31 12.18 7.93 -18.51
N ASP A 32 11.83 6.75 -19.05
CA ASP A 32 12.64 5.63 -19.61
C ASP A 32 13.29 4.63 -18.65
N ALA A 33 13.24 4.84 -17.33
CA ALA A 33 13.82 3.90 -16.37
C ALA A 33 12.84 2.80 -15.93
N TRP A 34 13.26 1.53 -16.03
CA TRP A 34 12.56 0.44 -15.34
C TRP A 34 12.82 0.51 -13.83
N VAL A 35 11.76 0.63 -13.06
CA VAL A 35 11.80 0.57 -11.59
C VAL A 35 11.27 -0.79 -11.13
N THR A 36 11.97 -1.40 -10.18
CA THR A 36 11.48 -2.60 -9.50
C THR A 36 10.78 -2.18 -8.22
N ALA A 37 9.50 -2.54 -8.09
CA ALA A 37 8.72 -2.31 -6.88
C ALA A 37 8.30 -3.66 -6.30
N GLU A 38 8.50 -3.83 -4.99
CA GLU A 38 8.11 -5.03 -4.26
C GLU A 38 7.25 -4.64 -3.05
N LEU A 39 6.26 -5.46 -2.78
CA LEU A 39 5.43 -5.38 -1.59
C LEU A 39 5.63 -6.66 -0.78
N VAL A 40 6.10 -6.51 0.46
CA VAL A 40 6.17 -7.61 1.42
C VAL A 40 5.03 -7.43 2.42
N VAL A 41 4.04 -8.32 2.37
CA VAL A 41 2.79 -8.18 3.11
C VAL A 41 2.57 -9.36 4.03
N TYR A 42 2.62 -9.13 5.34
CA TYR A 42 2.29 -10.12 6.37
C TYR A 42 0.91 -9.82 6.94
N ALA A 43 -0.15 -10.10 6.17
CA ALA A 43 -1.53 -9.77 6.53
C ALA A 43 -1.66 -8.33 7.04
N ASP A 44 -2.21 -8.13 8.23
CA ASP A 44 -2.34 -6.81 8.90
C ASP A 44 -1.16 -6.48 9.82
N SER A 45 -0.16 -7.37 9.96
CA SER A 45 0.92 -7.20 10.94
C SER A 45 1.99 -6.21 10.48
N ILE A 46 2.53 -6.37 9.28
CA ILE A 46 3.53 -5.47 8.71
C ILE A 46 3.50 -5.52 7.18
N ILE A 47 3.62 -4.35 6.58
CA ILE A 47 3.67 -4.14 5.14
C ILE A 47 4.88 -3.26 4.83
N HIS A 48 5.72 -3.73 3.90
CA HIS A 48 6.85 -2.97 3.38
C HIS A 48 6.65 -2.67 1.91
N HIS A 49 7.00 -1.45 1.50
CA HIS A 49 7.25 -1.13 0.09
C HIS A 49 8.75 -1.04 -0.12
N ILE A 50 9.23 -1.77 -1.11
CA ILE A 50 10.64 -1.79 -1.50
C ILE A 50 10.73 -1.28 -2.93
N VAL A 51 11.61 -0.33 -3.18
CA VAL A 51 11.85 0.25 -4.51
C VAL A 51 13.33 0.09 -4.82
N ASN A 52 13.64 -0.59 -5.92
CA ASN A 52 15.01 -0.91 -6.35
C ASN A 52 15.89 -1.53 -5.25
N GLY A 53 15.30 -2.36 -4.39
CA GLY A 53 15.99 -3.04 -3.29
C GLY A 53 15.99 -2.28 -1.95
N ASP A 54 15.61 -1.01 -1.93
CA ASP A 54 15.56 -0.21 -0.71
C ASP A 54 14.15 -0.13 -0.13
N THR A 55 14.01 -0.31 1.18
CA THR A 55 12.72 -0.16 1.87
C THR A 55 12.40 1.32 2.04
N VAL A 56 11.34 1.79 1.38
CA VAL A 56 10.97 3.22 1.34
C VAL A 56 9.73 3.56 2.16
N MET A 57 8.98 2.54 2.58
CA MET A 57 7.77 2.69 3.39
C MET A 57 7.57 1.43 4.23
N THR A 58 7.15 1.60 5.48
CA THR A 58 6.74 0.52 6.38
C THR A 58 5.54 0.96 7.21
N TYR A 59 4.49 0.15 7.22
CA TYR A 59 3.29 0.39 8.02
C TYR A 59 2.64 -0.92 8.47
N SER A 60 1.65 -0.81 9.34
CA SER A 60 0.92 -1.94 9.92
C SER A 60 -0.56 -1.61 10.13
N LYS A 61 -1.32 -2.62 10.55
CA LYS A 61 -2.71 -2.50 11.02
C LYS A 61 -3.62 -1.72 10.06
N PRO A 62 -3.67 -2.07 8.75
CA PRO A 62 -4.66 -1.51 7.87
C PRO A 62 -6.07 -1.81 8.41
N GLN A 63 -6.89 -0.78 8.52
CA GLN A 63 -8.23 -0.86 9.10
C GLN A 63 -9.21 0.03 8.35
N VAL A 64 -10.48 -0.35 8.34
CA VAL A 64 -11.55 0.48 7.76
C VAL A 64 -11.58 1.86 8.43
N GLY A 65 -11.61 2.93 7.63
CA GLY A 65 -11.44 4.30 8.11
C GLY A 65 -11.97 5.36 7.12
N GLY A 66 -11.73 6.64 7.41
CA GLY A 66 -12.11 7.75 6.54
C GLY A 66 -13.62 7.90 6.27
N ASP A 67 -13.89 8.52 5.12
CA ASP A 67 -15.24 8.85 4.63
C ASP A 67 -15.87 7.68 3.89
N LEU A 68 -16.50 6.78 4.65
CA LEU A 68 -17.12 5.59 4.09
C LEU A 68 -18.35 5.92 3.23
N PRO A 69 -18.56 5.22 2.10
CA PRO A 69 -19.76 5.39 1.30
C PRO A 69 -21.01 4.94 2.05
N GLU A 70 -22.17 5.43 1.63
CA GLU A 70 -23.45 5.01 2.20
C GLU A 70 -23.66 3.50 2.03
N GLY A 71 -24.12 2.83 3.09
CA GLY A 71 -24.34 1.39 3.08
C GLY A 71 -23.07 0.53 3.20
N PHE A 72 -21.90 1.13 3.45
CA PHE A 72 -20.69 0.36 3.73
C PHE A 72 -20.88 -0.51 4.98
N THR A 73 -20.65 -1.81 4.83
CA THR A 73 -21.10 -2.82 5.81
C THR A 73 -20.11 -3.04 6.95
N LEU A 74 -18.83 -2.74 6.74
CA LEU A 74 -17.81 -2.96 7.76
C LEU A 74 -17.69 -1.74 8.69
N PRO A 75 -17.74 -1.93 10.02
CA PRO A 75 -17.51 -0.85 10.98
C PRO A 75 -16.11 -0.23 10.81
N ARG A 76 -15.98 1.06 11.15
CA ARG A 76 -14.67 1.71 11.29
C ARG A 76 -13.82 1.00 12.33
N GLY A 77 -12.53 0.88 12.05
CA GLY A 77 -11.57 0.13 12.88
C GLY A 77 -11.56 -1.37 12.61
N THR A 78 -12.40 -1.89 11.71
CA THR A 78 -12.32 -3.31 11.31
C THR A 78 -10.96 -3.59 10.68
N PRO A 79 -10.17 -4.54 11.20
CA PRO A 79 -8.87 -4.90 10.62
C PRO A 79 -9.02 -5.54 9.24
N LEU A 80 -8.14 -5.16 8.32
CA LEU A 80 -8.11 -5.68 6.95
C LEU A 80 -6.93 -6.64 6.79
N LYS A 81 -7.20 -7.95 6.81
CA LYS A 81 -6.15 -8.99 6.86
C LYS A 81 -5.84 -9.64 5.51
N GLU A 82 -6.78 -9.52 4.58
CA GLU A 82 -6.73 -10.16 3.26
C GLU A 82 -7.46 -9.29 2.24
N GLY A 83 -7.22 -9.55 0.96
CA GLY A 83 -7.83 -8.80 -0.12
C GLY A 83 -7.26 -9.21 -1.48
N TYR A 84 -7.55 -8.38 -2.48
CA TYR A 84 -7.09 -8.58 -3.85
C TYR A 84 -5.82 -7.77 -4.12
N ILE A 85 -5.00 -8.26 -5.04
CA ILE A 85 -3.87 -7.53 -5.61
C ILE A 85 -4.32 -7.01 -6.97
N ALA A 86 -4.18 -5.71 -7.19
CA ALA A 86 -4.50 -5.06 -8.45
C ALA A 86 -3.33 -4.18 -8.89
N LEU A 87 -3.13 -4.11 -10.21
CA LEU A 87 -2.20 -3.19 -10.85
C LEU A 87 -3.04 -2.17 -11.63
N GLN A 88 -2.87 -0.88 -11.32
CA GLN A 88 -3.70 0.19 -11.86
C GLN A 88 -2.83 1.32 -12.42
N SER A 89 -3.32 1.94 -13.49
CA SER A 89 -2.97 3.31 -13.89
C SER A 89 -4.07 4.26 -13.43
N GLU A 90 -3.72 5.42 -12.88
CA GLU A 90 -4.69 6.48 -12.60
C GLU A 90 -4.77 7.53 -13.70
N SER A 91 -3.64 8.14 -14.08
CA SER A 91 -3.64 9.31 -14.98
C SER A 91 -2.72 9.19 -16.19
N HIS A 92 -1.59 8.51 -16.06
CA HIS A 92 -0.58 8.41 -17.10
C HIS A 92 -0.38 6.95 -17.53
N PRO A 93 0.02 6.68 -18.79
CA PRO A 93 0.39 5.34 -19.22
C PRO A 93 1.44 4.72 -18.28
N VAL A 94 1.29 3.43 -18.02
CA VAL A 94 2.24 2.65 -17.22
C VAL A 94 2.42 1.29 -17.88
N GLU A 95 3.65 0.78 -17.85
CA GLU A 95 3.99 -0.53 -18.41
C GLU A 95 4.47 -1.47 -17.31
N PHE A 96 4.01 -2.72 -17.36
CA PHE A 96 4.43 -3.78 -16.46
C PHE A 96 5.00 -4.93 -17.29
N ARG A 97 6.19 -5.43 -16.92
CA ARG A 97 6.84 -6.54 -17.66
C ARG A 97 7.04 -7.83 -16.86
N LYS A 98 7.35 -7.72 -15.57
CA LYS A 98 7.67 -8.87 -14.71
C LYS A 98 6.87 -8.75 -13.42
N VAL A 99 5.81 -9.53 -13.33
CA VAL A 99 4.92 -9.58 -12.16
C VAL A 99 5.04 -10.98 -11.56
N GLU A 100 5.60 -11.05 -10.36
CA GLU A 100 5.84 -12.28 -9.64
C GLU A 100 5.12 -12.23 -8.29
N ILE A 101 4.69 -13.38 -7.81
CA ILE A 101 4.04 -13.50 -6.50
C ILE A 101 4.67 -14.67 -5.74
N LEU A 102 5.03 -14.41 -4.48
CA LEU A 102 5.51 -15.41 -3.56
C LEU A 102 4.55 -15.48 -2.36
N LYS A 103 3.89 -16.61 -2.17
CA LYS A 103 3.11 -16.85 -0.96
C LYS A 103 4.04 -17.12 0.21
N LEU A 104 4.08 -16.18 1.16
CA LEU A 104 4.86 -16.31 2.39
C LEU A 104 4.23 -17.39 3.29
N ARG A 105 5.07 -18.16 3.98
CA ARG A 105 4.61 -19.09 5.03
C ARG A 105 4.47 -18.31 6.33
N GLN A 106 3.32 -18.46 6.98
CA GLN A 106 3.02 -17.91 8.30
C GLN A 106 3.10 -19.01 9.34
#